data_AF-A0A7S2JIZ3-F1
#
_entry.id   AF-A0A7S2JIZ3-F1
#
_cell.length_a   1.000
_cell.length_b   1.000
_cell.length_c   1.000
_cell.angle_alpha   90.00
_cell.angle_beta   90.00
_cell.angle_gamma   90.00
#
_symmetry.space_group_name_H-M   'P 1'
#
loop_
_entity.id
_entity.type
_entity.pdbx_description
1 polymer ?
#
loop_
_entity_poly.entity_id
_entity_poly.type
_entity_poly.pdbx_seq_one_letter_code
_entity_poly.pdbx_strand_id
1 'polypeptide(L)'
;SPSPVKVSRFMLRSLFTNARVKVAVASGIALSAYVLNTQPIQAQTDEHIFVINGFYMAMREKYTKNGSSIYYYLVEWEPKKLSWEDFRGKVLGATDPTTAEDGSLRKAIFANWQSLGLKGEPNVGDNGVHASASPFEALAERLNWMGAKLEEDDFGKAMLSSGIPKDTIMAWTKDPQVEFDGKKASLFDLLEDLDYEDCLAKSQSIAGVSGSRPSGKMQAYVFLKPHAVTGPAKQLVSKKFAEAGITIYKEGSLDAAIIEKDKLIDNHYYAIANKASLSKPAELNPPAGKQEEFAKKFGITWKQALANGEVYNAVDGCKRLGIDGEQMDKTWGAAKKAGNLLKFGGGVYAG
;
A
#
# COMPACT_ATOMS: atom_id res chain seq x y z
N SER A 1 45.71 18.47 56.30
CA SER A 1 45.90 19.72 57.07
C SER A 1 45.69 20.91 56.15
N PRO A 2 45.09 21.99 56.66
CA PRO A 2 43.91 22.60 56.05
C PRO A 2 44.15 23.96 55.36
N SER A 3 43.07 24.44 54.73
CA SER A 3 42.76 25.79 54.20
C SER A 3 43.09 26.95 55.18
N PRO A 4 42.69 28.23 54.94
CA PRO A 4 42.07 28.93 53.79
C PRO A 4 42.80 30.28 53.51
N VAL A 5 42.32 31.19 52.65
CA VAL A 5 41.63 32.44 53.08
C VAL A 5 41.04 33.17 51.86
N LYS A 6 39.78 33.62 52.06
CA LYS A 6 38.95 34.50 51.23
C LYS A 6 39.51 35.94 51.10
N VAL A 7 39.06 36.69 50.08
CA VAL A 7 38.20 37.89 50.18
C VAL A 7 38.41 38.86 49.00
N SER A 8 37.32 39.02 48.24
CA SER A 8 36.75 40.20 47.57
C SER A 8 37.47 41.56 47.55
N ARG A 9 37.51 42.17 46.35
CA ARG A 9 36.89 43.47 45.96
C ARG A 9 37.79 44.19 44.96
N PHE A 10 37.27 44.52 43.78
CA PHE A 10 37.55 45.82 43.17
C PHE A 10 36.33 46.30 42.38
N MET A 11 35.84 47.48 42.79
CA MET A 11 34.90 48.32 42.06
C MET A 11 35.56 48.83 40.78
N LEU A 12 34.78 48.98 39.71
CA LEU A 12 34.90 50.16 38.87
C LEU A 12 33.49 50.74 38.63
N ARG A 13 33.32 51.97 39.12
CA ARG A 13 32.23 52.89 38.80
C ARG A 13 32.58 53.63 37.50
N SER A 14 31.56 54.05 36.75
CA SER A 14 31.42 55.36 36.08
C SER A 14 30.45 55.24 34.90
N LEU A 15 29.18 55.62 35.11
CA LEU A 15 28.55 56.88 34.67
C LEU A 15 28.05 56.81 33.23
N PHE A 16 26.74 56.97 33.01
CA PHE A 16 26.16 58.04 32.19
C PHE A 16 24.62 58.09 32.38
N THR A 17 24.20 59.16 33.04
CA THR A 17 23.02 60.02 32.79
C THR A 17 21.59 59.47 32.68
N ASN A 18 20.86 59.69 33.79
CA ASN A 18 19.51 60.25 33.93
C ASN A 18 18.62 60.48 32.69
N ALA A 19 17.44 59.86 32.71
CA ALA A 19 16.17 60.54 32.44
C ALA A 19 15.04 59.94 33.28
N ARG A 20 14.49 60.75 34.19
CA ARG A 20 13.34 60.43 35.05
C ARG A 20 12.05 60.58 34.24
N VAL A 21 11.18 59.57 34.24
CA VAL A 21 9.75 59.76 33.94
C VAL A 21 8.97 59.55 35.23
N LYS A 22 8.17 60.57 35.56
CA LYS A 22 7.34 60.66 36.77
C LYS A 22 6.21 59.64 36.71
N VAL A 23 6.06 58.86 37.78
CA VAL A 23 4.85 58.07 38.06
C VAL A 23 3.79 59.01 38.61
N ALA A 24 2.67 59.15 37.90
CA ALA A 24 1.44 59.68 38.46
C ALA A 24 0.47 58.51 38.65
N VAL A 25 0.11 58.25 39.90
CA VAL A 25 -0.90 57.27 40.30
C VAL A 25 -2.24 57.99 40.30
N ALA A 26 -3.19 57.53 39.49
CA ALA A 26 -4.59 57.90 39.61
C ALA A 26 -5.48 56.68 39.28
N SER A 27 -6.15 56.22 40.34
CA SER A 27 -7.55 55.79 40.37
C SER A 27 -7.95 54.54 39.56
N GLY A 28 -8.39 53.53 40.30
CA GLY A 28 -8.77 52.21 39.80
C GLY A 28 -9.89 52.20 38.78
N ILE A 29 -9.82 51.18 37.93
CA ILE A 29 -10.91 50.30 37.52
C ILE A 29 -10.26 48.92 37.32
N ALA A 30 -10.77 47.92 38.05
CA ALA A 30 -10.41 46.53 37.81
C ALA A 30 -11.03 46.09 36.49
N LEU A 31 -10.21 45.76 35.50
CA LEU A 31 -10.61 44.95 34.35
C LEU A 31 -9.63 43.80 34.23
N SER A 32 -10.17 42.59 34.35
CA SER A 32 -9.49 41.31 34.29
C SER A 32 -8.56 41.19 33.08
N ALA A 33 -7.25 41.07 33.33
CA ALA A 33 -6.29 40.69 32.30
C ALA A 33 -6.40 39.18 32.07
N TYR A 34 -7.11 38.81 31.01
CA TYR A 34 -6.99 37.51 30.36
C TYR A 34 -5.50 37.29 30.03
N VAL A 35 -4.86 36.31 30.67
CA VAL A 35 -3.53 35.86 30.24
C VAL A 35 -3.74 35.19 28.89
N LEU A 36 -3.52 35.95 27.82
CA LEU A 36 -3.33 35.39 26.49
C LEU A 36 -2.06 34.55 26.56
N ASN A 37 -2.25 33.25 26.67
CA ASN A 37 -1.22 32.24 26.47
C ASN A 37 -0.87 32.24 24.98
N THR A 38 -0.16 33.27 24.51
CA THR A 38 0.44 33.26 23.17
C THR A 38 1.63 32.32 23.23
N GLN A 39 1.39 31.04 22.98
CA GLN A 39 2.46 30.23 22.40
C GLN A 39 2.98 30.96 21.16
N PRO A 40 4.29 30.98 20.90
CA PRO A 40 4.79 31.54 19.67
C PRO A 40 4.05 30.84 18.51
N ILE A 41 3.38 31.63 17.68
CA ILE A 41 2.91 31.16 16.38
C ILE A 41 4.20 30.79 15.65
N GLN A 42 4.51 29.49 15.66
CA GLN A 42 5.53 28.93 14.81
C GLN A 42 5.06 29.27 13.41
N ALA A 43 5.78 30.18 12.74
CA ALA A 43 5.54 30.44 11.33
C ALA A 43 5.51 29.07 10.66
N GLN A 44 4.35 28.71 10.11
CA GLN A 44 4.18 27.49 9.34
C GLN A 44 5.07 27.71 8.11
N THR A 45 6.33 27.30 8.22
CA THR A 45 7.17 27.11 7.05
C THR A 45 6.40 26.11 6.22
N ASP A 46 6.13 26.45 4.96
CA ASP A 46 5.60 25.51 3.97
C ASP A 46 6.62 24.38 3.83
N GLU A 47 6.55 23.42 4.75
CA GLU A 47 7.49 22.33 4.84
C GLU A 47 7.06 21.30 3.80
N HIS A 48 7.71 21.38 2.65
CA HIS A 48 7.53 20.41 1.58
C HIS A 48 8.33 19.15 1.93
N ILE A 49 7.61 18.11 2.33
CA ILE A 49 8.17 16.76 2.50
C ILE A 49 7.74 15.86 1.35
N PHE A 50 8.49 14.80 1.10
CA PHE A 50 8.12 13.69 0.24
C PHE A 50 7.62 12.54 1.10
N VAL A 51 6.43 12.03 0.78
CA VAL A 51 5.87 10.85 1.43
C VAL A 51 5.91 9.67 0.49
N ILE A 52 6.29 8.50 1.01
CA ILE A 52 6.22 7.24 0.26
C ILE A 52 4.90 6.53 0.56
N ASN A 53 4.14 6.23 -0.51
CA ASN A 53 2.87 5.49 -0.47
C ASN A 53 1.83 6.08 0.50
N GLY A 54 1.65 7.40 0.52
CA GLY A 54 0.74 8.09 1.45
C GLY A 54 -0.73 7.63 1.40
N PHE A 55 -1.17 7.03 0.29
CA PHE A 55 -2.50 6.45 0.14
C PHE A 55 -2.72 5.14 0.93
N TYR A 56 -1.65 4.47 1.38
CA TYR A 56 -1.73 3.09 1.87
C TYR A 56 -2.65 2.95 3.09
N MET A 57 -2.58 3.90 4.03
CA MET A 57 -3.37 3.83 5.28
C MET A 57 -4.87 3.87 5.00
N ALA A 58 -5.33 4.78 4.16
CA ALA A 58 -6.75 4.85 3.78
C ALA A 58 -7.19 3.64 2.94
N MET A 59 -6.31 3.12 2.06
CA MET A 59 -6.59 1.88 1.34
C MET A 59 -6.78 0.71 2.31
N ARG A 60 -5.89 0.56 3.29
CA ARG A 60 -5.95 -0.48 4.33
C ARG A 60 -7.22 -0.36 5.17
N GLU A 61 -7.57 0.84 5.61
CA GLU A 61 -8.72 1.10 6.48
C GLU A 61 -10.03 0.58 5.86
N LYS A 62 -10.20 0.63 4.53
CA LYS A 62 -11.38 0.08 3.85
C LYS A 62 -11.66 -1.37 4.24
N TYR A 63 -10.63 -2.15 4.52
CA TYR A 63 -10.70 -3.57 4.86
C TYR A 63 -10.73 -3.83 6.37
N THR A 64 -10.14 -2.95 7.18
CA THR A 64 -9.95 -3.17 8.62
C THR A 64 -10.86 -2.34 9.50
N LYS A 65 -11.64 -1.41 8.93
CA LYS A 65 -12.65 -0.65 9.67
C LYS A 65 -13.77 -1.56 10.16
N ASN A 66 -14.19 -1.36 11.40
CA ASN A 66 -15.30 -2.11 12.00
C ASN A 66 -16.55 -2.07 11.09
N GLY A 67 -17.12 -3.24 10.83
CA GLY A 67 -18.26 -3.41 9.93
C GLY A 67 -17.88 -3.65 8.46
N SER A 68 -16.61 -3.49 8.07
CA SER A 68 -16.11 -3.94 6.78
C SER A 68 -15.94 -5.46 6.75
N SER A 69 -16.05 -6.03 5.55
CA SER A 69 -15.74 -7.42 5.27
C SER A 69 -15.33 -7.56 3.81
N ILE A 70 -14.73 -8.68 3.45
CA ILE A 70 -14.68 -9.16 2.07
C ILE A 70 -15.59 -10.38 1.93
N TYR A 71 -15.97 -10.69 0.70
CA TYR A 71 -16.58 -11.98 0.38
C TYR A 71 -15.73 -12.67 -0.69
N TYR A 72 -15.11 -13.78 -0.31
CA TYR A 72 -14.14 -14.48 -1.15
C TYR A 72 -14.77 -15.65 -1.90
N TYR A 73 -14.14 -16.00 -3.01
CA TYR A 73 -14.40 -17.18 -3.83
C TYR A 73 -13.06 -17.84 -4.12
N LEU A 74 -12.95 -19.12 -3.78
CA LEU A 74 -11.92 -19.98 -4.34
C LEU A 74 -12.51 -20.66 -5.56
N VAL A 75 -11.89 -20.40 -6.70
CA VAL A 75 -12.40 -20.83 -8.00
C VAL A 75 -11.39 -21.68 -8.74
N GLU A 76 -11.89 -22.59 -9.59
CA GLU A 76 -11.06 -23.43 -10.43
C GLU A 76 -11.65 -23.64 -11.83
N TRP A 77 -10.77 -23.88 -12.81
CA TRP A 77 -11.15 -24.25 -14.17
C TRP A 77 -10.03 -25.04 -14.87
N GLU A 78 -10.38 -25.66 -16.00
CA GLU A 78 -9.42 -26.41 -16.81
C GLU A 78 -8.53 -25.45 -17.62
N PRO A 79 -7.18 -25.57 -17.57
CA PRO A 79 -6.25 -24.68 -18.27
C PRO A 79 -6.56 -24.49 -19.76
N LYS A 80 -7.03 -25.55 -20.44
CA LYS A 80 -7.34 -25.51 -21.88
C LYS A 80 -8.61 -24.74 -22.24
N LYS A 81 -9.45 -24.41 -21.27
CA LYS A 81 -10.76 -23.77 -21.53
C LYS A 81 -10.71 -22.24 -21.45
N LEU A 82 -9.78 -21.70 -20.66
CA LEU A 82 -9.69 -20.28 -20.39
C LEU A 82 -8.25 -19.97 -19.93
N SER A 83 -7.54 -19.12 -20.68
CA SER A 83 -6.22 -18.64 -20.26
C SER A 83 -6.35 -17.68 -19.07
N TRP A 84 -5.27 -17.49 -18.33
CA TRP A 84 -5.23 -16.55 -17.22
C TRP A 84 -5.42 -15.11 -17.68
N GLU A 85 -4.84 -14.75 -18.83
CA GLU A 85 -5.04 -13.47 -19.49
C GLU A 85 -6.54 -13.23 -19.80
N ASP A 86 -7.25 -14.21 -20.36
CA ASP A 86 -8.69 -14.06 -20.65
C ASP A 86 -9.54 -14.06 -19.37
N PHE A 87 -9.15 -14.82 -18.34
CA PHE A 87 -9.77 -14.75 -17.03
C PHE A 87 -9.69 -13.32 -16.45
N ARG A 88 -8.54 -12.65 -16.53
CA ARG A 88 -8.39 -11.28 -16.02
C ARG A 88 -8.95 -10.23 -16.95
N GLY A 89 -8.68 -10.33 -18.24
CA GLY A 89 -9.08 -9.35 -19.25
C GLY A 89 -10.57 -9.38 -19.55
N LYS A 90 -11.12 -10.56 -19.85
CA LYS A 90 -12.48 -10.72 -20.38
C LYS A 90 -13.49 -11.08 -19.29
N VAL A 91 -13.14 -11.99 -18.38
CA VAL A 91 -14.08 -12.40 -17.31
C VAL A 91 -14.11 -11.35 -16.20
N LEU A 92 -12.94 -10.97 -15.68
CA LEU A 92 -12.85 -9.99 -14.59
C LEU A 92 -13.01 -8.55 -15.09
N GLY A 93 -12.29 -8.17 -16.15
CA GLY A 93 -12.29 -6.83 -16.72
C GLY A 93 -11.13 -5.95 -16.23
N ALA A 94 -10.84 -4.88 -16.98
CA ALA A 94 -9.78 -3.93 -16.63
C ALA A 94 -9.93 -3.34 -15.22
N THR A 95 -8.80 -3.01 -14.57
CA THR A 95 -8.78 -2.44 -13.21
C THR A 95 -9.56 -1.14 -13.10
N ASP A 96 -9.49 -0.28 -14.13
CA ASP A 96 -10.40 0.85 -14.30
C ASP A 96 -11.73 0.34 -14.91
N PRO A 97 -12.84 0.35 -14.16
CA PRO A 97 -14.10 -0.18 -14.67
C PRO A 97 -14.68 0.61 -15.85
N THR A 98 -14.25 1.85 -16.05
CA THR A 98 -14.70 2.68 -17.18
C THR A 98 -14.15 2.16 -18.51
N THR A 99 -12.96 1.55 -18.49
CA THR A 99 -12.28 0.97 -19.65
C THR A 99 -12.39 -0.56 -19.70
N ALA A 100 -13.10 -1.18 -18.77
CA ALA A 100 -13.31 -2.62 -18.77
C ALA A 100 -14.24 -3.04 -19.92
N GLU A 101 -13.92 -4.19 -20.54
CA GLU A 101 -14.67 -4.73 -21.68
C GLU A 101 -16.12 -5.02 -21.31
N ASP A 102 -17.04 -4.79 -22.25
CA ASP A 102 -18.46 -5.11 -22.08
C ASP A 102 -18.65 -6.62 -21.82
N GLY A 103 -19.49 -6.93 -20.84
CA GLY A 103 -19.73 -8.30 -20.38
C GLY A 103 -18.83 -8.77 -19.25
N SER A 104 -17.70 -8.10 -18.99
CA SER A 104 -16.80 -8.39 -17.86
C SER A 104 -17.44 -8.03 -16.50
N LEU A 105 -16.94 -8.65 -15.43
CA LEU A 105 -17.45 -8.45 -14.07
C LEU A 105 -17.34 -7.00 -13.59
N ARG A 106 -16.16 -6.38 -13.73
CA ARG A 106 -15.95 -4.98 -13.32
C ARG A 106 -16.83 -4.02 -14.10
N LYS A 107 -17.00 -4.26 -15.41
CA LYS A 107 -17.92 -3.46 -16.24
C LYS A 107 -19.37 -3.64 -15.81
N ALA A 108 -19.80 -4.87 -15.54
CA ALA A 108 -21.15 -5.16 -15.07
C ALA A 108 -21.43 -4.53 -13.69
N ILE A 109 -20.47 -4.57 -12.77
CA ILE A 109 -20.58 -3.91 -11.46
C ILE A 109 -20.65 -2.38 -11.64
N PHE A 110 -19.81 -1.81 -12.49
CA PHE A 110 -19.82 -0.38 -12.81
C PHE A 110 -21.14 0.07 -13.44
N ALA A 111 -21.65 -0.63 -14.45
CA ALA A 111 -22.88 -0.24 -15.11
C ALA A 111 -24.13 -0.35 -14.20
N ASN A 112 -24.10 -1.24 -13.20
CA ASN A 112 -25.26 -1.57 -12.37
C ASN A 112 -25.06 -1.24 -10.88
N TRP A 113 -24.09 -0.38 -10.54
CA TRP A 113 -23.65 -0.21 -9.15
C TRP A 113 -24.81 0.14 -8.19
N GLN A 114 -25.76 0.99 -8.63
CA GLN A 114 -26.92 1.37 -7.84
C GLN A 114 -27.87 0.19 -7.58
N SER A 115 -28.20 -0.59 -8.61
CA SER A 115 -29.10 -1.75 -8.47
C SER A 115 -28.43 -2.90 -7.71
N LEU A 116 -27.09 -2.95 -7.75
CA LEU A 116 -26.28 -3.85 -6.92
C LEU A 116 -26.16 -3.38 -5.47
N GLY A 117 -26.64 -2.18 -5.13
CA GLY A 117 -26.64 -1.64 -3.77
C GLY A 117 -25.31 -1.04 -3.31
N LEU A 118 -24.41 -0.70 -4.24
CA LEU A 118 -23.18 0.02 -3.93
C LEU A 118 -23.52 1.47 -3.54
N LYS A 119 -22.74 2.04 -2.62
CA LYS A 119 -22.96 3.41 -2.11
C LYS A 119 -22.40 4.51 -3.01
N GLY A 120 -21.54 4.15 -3.95
CA GLY A 120 -20.91 5.09 -4.86
C GLY A 120 -20.49 4.38 -6.14
N GLU A 121 -20.29 5.17 -7.18
CA GLU A 121 -19.83 4.71 -8.48
C GLU A 121 -18.42 4.08 -8.36
N PRO A 122 -18.21 2.88 -8.92
CA PRO A 122 -16.91 2.23 -8.89
C PRO A 122 -15.81 3.05 -9.59
N ASN A 123 -14.59 2.95 -9.06
CA ASN A 123 -13.40 3.60 -9.61
C ASN A 123 -12.21 2.63 -9.54
N VAL A 124 -11.01 3.07 -9.94
CA VAL A 124 -9.79 2.23 -9.95
C VAL A 124 -9.51 1.54 -8.61
N GLY A 125 -9.72 2.24 -7.49
CA GLY A 125 -9.51 1.68 -6.15
C GLY A 125 -10.66 0.80 -5.69
N ASP A 126 -11.88 1.30 -5.86
CA ASP A 126 -13.14 0.63 -5.53
C ASP A 126 -13.82 0.08 -6.79
N ASN A 127 -13.18 -0.92 -7.41
CA ASN A 127 -13.59 -1.52 -8.69
C ASN A 127 -14.42 -2.81 -8.54
N GLY A 128 -15.11 -2.98 -7.41
CA GLY A 128 -15.96 -4.13 -7.13
C GLY A 128 -15.20 -5.39 -6.70
N VAL A 129 -14.30 -5.91 -7.54
CA VAL A 129 -13.76 -7.27 -7.41
C VAL A 129 -12.24 -7.33 -7.63
N HIS A 130 -11.59 -8.13 -6.80
CA HIS A 130 -10.19 -8.56 -6.92
C HIS A 130 -10.12 -10.01 -7.43
N ALA A 131 -9.08 -10.33 -8.21
CA ALA A 131 -8.69 -11.71 -8.49
C ALA A 131 -7.15 -11.80 -8.62
N SER A 132 -6.62 -12.99 -8.29
CA SER A 132 -5.21 -13.36 -8.48
C SER A 132 -4.67 -13.00 -9.86
N ALA A 133 -3.44 -12.48 -9.92
CA ALA A 133 -2.81 -12.07 -11.19
C ALA A 133 -2.00 -13.16 -11.89
N SER A 134 -1.73 -14.28 -11.22
CA SER A 134 -1.08 -15.48 -11.76
C SER A 134 -1.37 -16.72 -10.89
N PRO A 135 -1.06 -17.95 -11.36
CA PRO A 135 -1.10 -19.15 -10.53
C PRO A 135 -0.25 -19.04 -9.26
N PHE A 136 0.92 -18.38 -9.34
CA PHE A 136 1.79 -18.16 -8.19
C PHE A 136 1.19 -17.19 -7.17
N GLU A 137 0.63 -16.07 -7.63
CA GLU A 137 -0.04 -15.13 -6.74
C GLU A 137 -1.30 -15.75 -6.12
N ALA A 138 -2.01 -16.60 -6.85
CA ALA A 138 -3.14 -17.34 -6.31
C ALA A 138 -2.70 -18.29 -5.18
N LEU A 139 -1.55 -18.96 -5.31
CA LEU A 139 -0.94 -19.71 -4.20
C LEU A 139 -0.64 -18.76 -3.02
N ALA A 140 0.09 -17.67 -3.25
CA ALA A 140 0.44 -16.72 -2.19
C ALA A 140 -0.80 -16.19 -1.44
N GLU A 141 -1.88 -15.91 -2.16
CA GLU A 141 -3.15 -15.48 -1.60
C GLU A 141 -3.85 -16.59 -0.82
N ARG A 142 -3.87 -17.83 -1.28
CA ARG A 142 -4.44 -18.95 -0.50
C ARG A 142 -3.65 -19.20 0.78
N LEU A 143 -2.31 -19.11 0.75
CA LEU A 143 -1.48 -19.20 1.95
C LEU A 143 -1.83 -18.09 2.95
N ASN A 144 -1.98 -16.86 2.46
CA ASN A 144 -2.28 -15.69 3.30
C ASN A 144 -3.73 -15.69 3.83
N TRP A 145 -4.71 -15.66 2.93
CA TRP A 145 -6.12 -15.45 3.26
C TRP A 145 -6.81 -16.68 3.84
N MET A 146 -6.36 -17.88 3.47
CA MET A 146 -7.00 -19.13 3.89
C MET A 146 -6.18 -19.93 4.90
N GLY A 147 -4.96 -19.50 5.23
CA GLY A 147 -4.04 -20.28 6.06
C GLY A 147 -3.70 -21.64 5.45
N ALA A 148 -3.78 -21.76 4.13
CA ALA A 148 -3.40 -22.99 3.44
C ALA A 148 -1.91 -23.28 3.69
N LYS A 149 -1.54 -24.56 3.70
CA LYS A 149 -0.13 -24.96 3.76
C LYS A 149 0.40 -25.21 2.36
N LEU A 150 1.63 -24.80 2.10
CA LEU A 150 2.29 -24.94 0.80
C LEU A 150 2.27 -26.40 0.30
N GLU A 151 2.49 -27.35 1.20
CA GLU A 151 2.56 -28.79 0.90
C GLU A 151 1.18 -29.42 0.67
N GLU A 152 0.12 -28.73 1.07
CA GLU A 152 -1.27 -29.18 0.91
C GLU A 152 -1.94 -28.50 -0.28
N ASP A 153 -1.42 -27.36 -0.75
CA ASP A 153 -1.87 -26.64 -1.94
C ASP A 153 -1.41 -27.32 -3.25
N ASP A 154 -2.29 -27.38 -4.25
CA ASP A 154 -1.99 -28.10 -5.50
C ASP A 154 -0.88 -27.43 -6.33
N PHE A 155 -0.92 -26.10 -6.48
CA PHE A 155 0.14 -25.37 -7.16
C PHE A 155 1.42 -25.35 -6.31
N GLY A 156 1.27 -25.28 -4.98
CA GLY A 156 2.39 -25.39 -4.03
C GLY A 156 3.16 -26.71 -4.16
N LYS A 157 2.46 -27.85 -4.20
CA LYS A 157 3.06 -29.17 -4.48
C LYS A 157 3.74 -29.23 -5.85
N ALA A 158 3.16 -28.60 -6.87
CA ALA A 158 3.74 -28.56 -8.20
C ALA A 158 5.03 -27.74 -8.25
N MET A 159 5.10 -26.61 -7.54
CA MET A 159 6.32 -25.81 -7.38
C MET A 159 7.42 -26.60 -6.66
N LEU A 160 7.09 -27.32 -5.59
CA LEU A 160 8.02 -28.20 -4.88
C LEU A 160 8.52 -29.34 -5.79
N SER A 161 7.61 -29.97 -6.54
CA SER A 161 7.95 -31.03 -7.51
C SER A 161 8.85 -30.52 -8.64
N SER A 162 8.73 -29.23 -8.99
CA SER A 162 9.57 -28.55 -9.97
C SER A 162 11.00 -28.32 -9.47
N GLY A 163 11.31 -28.71 -8.24
CA GLY A 163 12.64 -28.62 -7.63
C GLY A 163 12.88 -27.31 -6.88
N ILE A 164 11.87 -26.44 -6.76
CA ILE A 164 12.01 -25.13 -6.11
C ILE A 164 11.96 -25.33 -4.59
N PRO A 165 12.99 -24.93 -3.83
CA PRO A 165 12.98 -25.09 -2.38
C PRO A 165 11.82 -24.35 -1.71
N LYS A 166 11.26 -24.94 -0.66
CA LYS A 166 10.19 -24.33 0.14
C LYS A 166 10.52 -22.90 0.58
N ASP A 167 11.72 -22.67 1.12
CA ASP A 167 12.11 -21.35 1.62
C ASP A 167 12.15 -20.30 0.51
N THR A 168 12.58 -20.70 -0.70
CA THR A 168 12.54 -19.86 -1.89
C THR A 168 11.09 -19.50 -2.25
N ILE A 169 10.18 -20.47 -2.30
CA ILE A 169 8.76 -20.25 -2.58
C ILE A 169 8.13 -19.29 -1.55
N MET A 170 8.44 -19.49 -0.27
CA MET A 170 7.91 -18.64 0.80
C MET A 170 8.45 -17.22 0.71
N ALA A 171 9.74 -17.03 0.42
CA ALA A 171 10.34 -15.71 0.21
C ALA A 171 9.70 -14.99 -0.99
N TRP A 172 9.39 -15.75 -2.04
CA TRP A 172 8.75 -15.26 -3.26
C TRP A 172 7.34 -14.71 -3.05
N THR A 173 6.60 -15.18 -2.03
CA THR A 173 5.27 -14.61 -1.68
C THR A 173 5.29 -13.13 -1.29
N LYS A 174 6.49 -12.55 -1.08
CA LYS A 174 6.70 -11.14 -0.73
C LYS A 174 7.07 -10.27 -1.93
N ASP A 175 6.94 -10.81 -3.14
CA ASP A 175 7.29 -10.15 -4.40
C ASP A 175 8.73 -9.57 -4.41
N PRO A 176 9.76 -10.42 -4.22
CA PRO A 176 11.13 -9.97 -4.26
C PRO A 176 11.53 -9.53 -5.66
N GLN A 177 12.56 -8.69 -5.73
CA GLN A 177 13.24 -8.42 -6.98
C GLN A 177 14.17 -9.60 -7.31
N VAL A 178 13.99 -10.21 -8.48
CA VAL A 178 14.81 -11.33 -8.97
C VAL A 178 15.55 -10.93 -10.24
N GLU A 179 16.68 -11.57 -10.51
CA GLU A 179 17.41 -11.43 -11.77
C GLU A 179 16.93 -12.49 -12.76
N PHE A 180 16.48 -12.05 -13.94
CA PHE A 180 16.03 -12.93 -15.02
C PHE A 180 16.34 -12.28 -16.36
N ASP A 181 16.91 -13.04 -17.30
CA ASP A 181 17.36 -12.55 -18.62
C ASP A 181 18.20 -11.26 -18.56
N GLY A 182 19.12 -11.19 -17.60
CA GLY A 182 20.03 -10.05 -17.41
C GLY A 182 19.35 -8.77 -16.91
N LYS A 183 18.10 -8.86 -16.46
CA LYS A 183 17.35 -7.73 -15.89
C LYS A 183 16.87 -8.07 -14.48
N LYS A 184 16.79 -7.04 -13.64
CA LYS A 184 16.16 -7.13 -12.32
C LYS A 184 14.71 -6.67 -12.42
N ALA A 185 13.77 -7.51 -11.97
CA ALA A 185 12.33 -7.24 -12.02
C ALA A 185 11.61 -7.81 -10.79
N SER A 186 10.38 -7.38 -10.55
CA SER A 186 9.48 -8.02 -9.58
C SER A 186 9.19 -9.45 -10.04
N LEU A 187 9.16 -10.38 -9.08
CA LEU A 187 8.78 -11.75 -9.37
C LEU A 187 7.32 -11.83 -9.83
N PHE A 188 6.42 -11.11 -9.18
CA PHE A 188 5.01 -11.11 -9.57
C PHE A 188 4.84 -10.57 -10.98
N ASP A 189 5.51 -9.45 -11.34
CA ASP A 189 5.51 -8.91 -12.70
C ASP A 189 6.03 -9.93 -13.74
N LEU A 190 7.00 -10.78 -13.36
CA LEU A 190 7.50 -11.82 -14.26
C LEU A 190 6.52 -12.98 -14.44
N LEU A 191 5.66 -13.26 -13.47
CA LEU A 191 4.73 -14.39 -13.49
C LEU A 191 3.29 -13.99 -13.83
N GLU A 192 2.99 -12.69 -13.87
CA GLU A 192 1.69 -12.12 -14.21
C GLU A 192 1.18 -12.64 -15.56
N ASP A 193 -0.13 -12.93 -15.62
CA ASP A 193 -0.85 -13.41 -16.80
C ASP A 193 -0.37 -14.74 -17.41
N LEU A 194 0.61 -15.41 -16.81
CA LEU A 194 1.05 -16.72 -17.25
C LEU A 194 0.04 -17.81 -16.88
N ASP A 195 -0.14 -18.75 -17.81
CA ASP A 195 -0.88 -19.97 -17.55
C ASP A 195 -0.10 -20.93 -16.64
N TYR A 196 -0.79 -21.91 -16.04
CA TYR A 196 -0.26 -22.87 -15.07
C TYR A 196 1.11 -23.46 -15.45
N GLU A 197 1.24 -23.98 -16.68
CA GLU A 197 2.48 -24.64 -17.12
C GLU A 197 3.62 -23.64 -17.32
N ASP A 198 3.33 -22.50 -17.97
CA ASP A 198 4.31 -21.45 -18.23
C ASP A 198 4.76 -20.78 -16.93
N CYS A 199 3.86 -20.61 -15.97
CA CYS A 199 4.15 -20.09 -14.64
C CYS A 199 5.12 -21.02 -13.89
N LEU A 200 4.89 -22.34 -13.91
CA LEU A 200 5.83 -23.32 -13.34
C LEU A 200 7.17 -23.34 -14.09
N ALA A 201 7.14 -23.32 -15.42
CA ALA A 201 8.34 -23.35 -16.25
C ALA A 201 9.23 -22.13 -16.00
N LYS A 202 8.63 -20.93 -15.97
CA LYS A 202 9.35 -19.69 -15.71
C LYS A 202 9.85 -19.63 -14.27
N SER A 203 9.05 -20.06 -13.29
CA SER A 203 9.47 -20.20 -11.89
C SER A 203 10.69 -21.13 -11.74
N GLN A 204 10.68 -22.27 -12.43
CA GLN A 204 11.79 -23.22 -12.43
C GLN A 204 13.07 -22.61 -13.03
N SER A 205 12.96 -21.88 -14.15
CA SER A 205 14.09 -21.16 -14.76
C SER A 205 14.62 -20.05 -13.85
N ILE A 206 13.75 -19.25 -13.23
CA ILE A 206 14.16 -18.19 -12.27
C ILE A 206 14.93 -18.79 -11.09
N ALA A 207 14.49 -19.95 -10.57
CA ALA A 207 15.17 -20.64 -9.47
C ALA A 207 16.46 -21.35 -9.90
N GLY A 208 16.70 -21.55 -11.21
CA GLY A 208 17.86 -22.29 -11.71
C GLY A 208 17.84 -23.78 -11.31
N VAL A 209 16.65 -24.37 -11.19
CA VAL A 209 16.45 -25.76 -10.73
C VAL A 209 15.82 -26.63 -11.81
N SER A 210 15.78 -27.93 -11.56
CA SER A 210 15.11 -28.92 -12.40
C SER A 210 14.24 -29.84 -11.55
N GLY A 211 13.16 -30.33 -12.11
CA GLY A 211 12.18 -31.18 -11.44
C GLY A 211 10.96 -31.42 -12.34
N SER A 212 10.05 -32.27 -11.88
CA SER A 212 8.82 -32.55 -12.62
C SER A 212 7.85 -31.37 -12.51
N ARG A 213 7.20 -31.02 -13.63
CA ARG A 213 6.13 -30.02 -13.67
C ARG A 213 4.79 -30.74 -13.87
N PRO A 214 4.14 -31.22 -12.80
CA PRO A 214 2.89 -31.96 -12.93
C PRO A 214 1.77 -31.03 -13.41
N SER A 215 0.89 -31.54 -14.27
CA SER A 215 -0.31 -30.82 -14.70
C SER A 215 -1.27 -30.59 -13.53
N GLY A 216 -2.01 -29.47 -13.55
CA GLY A 216 -3.05 -29.17 -12.57
C GLY A 216 -4.14 -28.29 -13.16
N LYS A 217 -5.14 -27.96 -12.33
CA LYS A 217 -6.17 -26.99 -12.69
C LYS A 217 -5.66 -25.57 -12.48
N MET A 218 -6.27 -24.61 -13.18
CA MET A 218 -6.17 -23.21 -12.80
C MET A 218 -6.96 -23.01 -11.52
N GLN A 219 -6.38 -22.33 -10.53
CA GLN A 219 -7.04 -22.01 -9.27
C GLN A 219 -6.75 -20.55 -8.90
N ALA A 220 -7.79 -19.75 -8.70
CA ALA A 220 -7.67 -18.34 -8.31
C ALA A 220 -8.36 -18.06 -6.96
N TYR A 221 -7.80 -17.08 -6.24
CA TYR A 221 -8.45 -16.42 -5.11
C TYR A 221 -9.10 -15.12 -5.63
N VAL A 222 -10.40 -15.00 -5.43
CA VAL A 222 -11.19 -13.84 -5.85
C VAL A 222 -11.89 -13.30 -4.61
N PHE A 223 -12.06 -11.98 -4.50
CA PHE A 223 -12.98 -11.43 -3.50
C PHE A 223 -13.68 -10.17 -3.97
N LEU A 224 -14.94 -10.02 -3.53
CA LEU A 224 -15.62 -8.73 -3.53
C LEU A 224 -14.97 -7.83 -2.50
N LYS A 225 -14.54 -6.66 -2.95
CA LYS A 225 -14.00 -5.60 -2.09
C LYS A 225 -15.08 -5.08 -1.14
N PRO A 226 -14.72 -4.50 0.02
CA PRO A 226 -15.69 -4.13 1.05
C PRO A 226 -16.87 -3.29 0.58
N HIS A 227 -16.64 -2.33 -0.33
CA HIS A 227 -17.70 -1.47 -0.86
C HIS A 227 -18.75 -2.21 -1.72
N ALA A 228 -18.42 -3.40 -2.22
CA ALA A 228 -19.25 -4.20 -3.13
C ALA A 228 -19.77 -5.49 -2.50
N VAL A 229 -19.60 -5.69 -1.18
CA VAL A 229 -20.15 -6.87 -0.48
C VAL A 229 -21.66 -6.68 -0.27
N THR A 230 -22.43 -7.02 -1.30
CA THR A 230 -23.90 -7.02 -1.29
C THR A 230 -24.45 -8.36 -1.79
N GLY A 231 -25.70 -8.70 -1.44
CA GLY A 231 -26.37 -9.90 -1.96
C GLY A 231 -26.40 -9.94 -3.50
N PRO A 232 -26.86 -8.87 -4.17
CA PRO A 232 -26.88 -8.80 -5.64
C PRO A 232 -25.49 -8.92 -6.28
N ALA A 233 -24.46 -8.27 -5.71
CA ALA A 233 -23.10 -8.37 -6.25
C ALA A 233 -22.55 -9.81 -6.14
N LYS A 234 -22.84 -10.51 -5.04
CA LYS A 234 -22.45 -11.92 -4.89
C LYS A 234 -23.10 -12.80 -5.94
N GLN A 235 -24.39 -12.62 -6.19
CA GLN A 235 -25.13 -13.36 -7.22
C GLN A 235 -24.59 -13.08 -8.63
N LEU A 236 -24.25 -11.82 -8.92
CA LEU A 236 -23.63 -11.44 -10.20
C LEU A 236 -22.29 -12.16 -10.41
N VAL A 237 -21.42 -12.19 -9.39
CA VAL A 237 -20.13 -12.90 -9.46
C VAL A 237 -20.34 -14.38 -9.71
N SER A 238 -21.19 -15.05 -8.91
CA SER A 238 -21.45 -16.48 -9.08
C SER A 238 -22.03 -16.83 -10.45
N LYS A 239 -22.95 -16.00 -10.96
CA LYS A 239 -23.52 -16.15 -12.31
C LYS A 239 -22.44 -16.03 -13.38
N LYS A 240 -21.58 -15.00 -13.30
CA LYS A 240 -20.53 -14.76 -14.29
C LYS A 240 -19.48 -15.87 -14.32
N PHE A 241 -19.10 -16.40 -13.17
CA PHE A 241 -18.20 -17.56 -13.12
C PHE A 241 -18.84 -18.81 -13.72
N ALA A 242 -20.11 -19.08 -13.44
CA ALA A 242 -20.83 -20.18 -14.08
C ALA A 242 -20.91 -20.00 -15.62
N GLU A 243 -21.21 -18.80 -16.12
CA GLU A 243 -21.22 -18.47 -17.55
C GLU A 243 -19.85 -18.70 -18.21
N ALA A 244 -18.75 -18.43 -17.49
CA ALA A 244 -17.39 -18.63 -17.97
C ALA A 244 -16.88 -20.09 -17.79
N GLY A 245 -17.71 -21.01 -17.29
CA GLY A 245 -17.29 -22.39 -17.00
C GLY A 245 -16.30 -22.52 -15.84
N ILE A 246 -16.27 -21.53 -14.94
CA ILE A 246 -15.45 -21.49 -13.74
C ILE A 246 -16.25 -22.06 -12.57
N THR A 247 -15.66 -22.99 -11.83
CA THR A 247 -16.29 -23.63 -10.67
C THR A 247 -15.88 -22.90 -9.40
N ILE A 248 -16.85 -22.47 -8.59
CA ILE A 248 -16.62 -22.02 -7.21
C ILE A 248 -16.63 -23.26 -6.32
N TYR A 249 -15.49 -23.62 -5.73
CA TYR A 249 -15.41 -24.80 -4.85
C TYR A 249 -15.45 -24.43 -3.36
N LYS A 250 -15.23 -23.14 -3.03
CA LYS A 250 -15.39 -22.60 -1.68
C LYS A 250 -15.67 -21.11 -1.76
N GLU A 251 -16.51 -20.60 -0.88
CA GLU A 251 -16.76 -19.17 -0.74
C GLU A 251 -17.09 -18.83 0.73
N GLY A 252 -16.97 -17.56 1.10
CA GLY A 252 -17.30 -17.14 2.45
C GLY A 252 -16.98 -15.67 2.73
N SER A 253 -17.26 -15.25 3.96
CA SER A 253 -16.95 -13.90 4.45
C SER A 253 -15.71 -13.91 5.33
N LEU A 254 -14.91 -12.85 5.25
CA LEU A 254 -13.89 -12.52 6.24
C LEU A 254 -14.14 -11.08 6.70
N ASP A 255 -14.31 -10.89 8.01
CA ASP A 255 -14.58 -9.58 8.59
C ASP A 255 -13.29 -8.80 8.89
N ALA A 256 -13.48 -7.50 9.12
CA ALA A 256 -12.40 -6.58 9.47
C ALA A 256 -11.56 -7.02 10.67
N ALA A 257 -12.17 -7.68 11.67
CA ALA A 257 -11.47 -8.10 12.88
C ALA A 257 -10.45 -9.21 12.57
N ILE A 258 -10.82 -10.19 11.73
CA ILE A 258 -9.89 -11.22 11.25
C ILE A 258 -8.82 -10.60 10.36
N ILE A 259 -9.22 -9.75 9.40
CA ILE A 259 -8.29 -9.11 8.45
C ILE A 259 -7.22 -8.30 9.19
N GLU A 260 -7.61 -7.53 10.21
CA GLU A 260 -6.71 -6.74 11.04
C GLU A 260 -5.79 -7.63 11.88
N LYS A 261 -6.35 -8.59 12.62
CA LYS A 261 -5.62 -9.47 13.53
C LYS A 261 -4.52 -10.26 12.81
N ASP A 262 -4.88 -10.84 11.65
CA ASP A 262 -3.98 -11.69 10.87
C ASP A 262 -3.20 -10.92 9.80
N LYS A 263 -3.36 -9.58 9.76
CA LYS A 263 -2.68 -8.67 8.81
C LYS A 263 -2.89 -9.08 7.35
N LEU A 264 -4.06 -9.62 7.01
CA LEU A 264 -4.32 -10.27 5.72
C LEU A 264 -4.15 -9.29 4.56
N ILE A 265 -4.71 -8.08 4.69
CA ILE A 265 -4.60 -7.05 3.66
C ILE A 265 -3.18 -6.49 3.55
N ASP A 266 -2.47 -6.39 4.68
CA ASP A 266 -1.08 -5.93 4.72
C ASP A 266 -0.15 -6.93 4.03
N ASN A 267 -0.37 -8.23 4.24
CA ASN A 267 0.37 -9.30 3.58
C ASN A 267 0.03 -9.42 2.09
N HIS A 268 -1.24 -9.22 1.73
CA HIS A 268 -1.67 -9.23 0.32
C HIS A 268 -1.03 -8.07 -0.46
N TYR A 269 -0.92 -6.89 0.16
CA TYR A 269 -0.26 -5.72 -0.41
C TYR A 269 1.14 -5.48 0.18
N TYR A 270 1.87 -6.55 0.51
CA TYR A 270 3.12 -6.48 1.29
C TYR A 270 4.12 -5.47 0.74
N ALA A 271 4.34 -5.45 -0.58
CA ALA A 271 5.32 -4.59 -1.21
C ALA A 271 5.05 -3.09 -0.95
N ILE A 272 3.79 -2.65 -0.97
CA ILE A 272 3.42 -1.25 -0.70
C ILE A 272 3.25 -0.99 0.80
N ALA A 273 2.74 -1.97 1.56
CA ALA A 273 2.54 -1.91 3.01
C ALA A 273 3.86 -1.71 3.75
N ASN A 274 4.84 -2.57 3.46
CA ASN A 274 6.16 -2.53 4.05
C ASN A 274 6.85 -1.18 3.77
N LYS A 275 6.70 -0.64 2.55
CA LYS A 275 7.30 0.65 2.17
C LYS A 275 6.58 1.87 2.75
N ALA A 276 5.29 1.74 3.03
CA ALA A 276 4.51 2.79 3.69
C ALA A 276 4.74 2.86 5.21
N SER A 277 5.21 1.78 5.84
CA SER A 277 5.18 1.65 7.30
C SER A 277 6.46 1.17 7.98
N LEU A 278 7.24 0.30 7.35
CA LEU A 278 8.38 -0.39 7.98
C LEU A 278 9.71 0.09 7.42
N SER A 279 9.88 0.01 6.10
CA SER A 279 11.13 0.40 5.44
C SER A 279 11.39 1.90 5.58
N LYS A 280 12.66 2.24 5.78
CA LYS A 280 13.11 3.64 5.74
C LYS A 280 13.35 4.08 4.31
N PRO A 281 13.08 5.35 3.95
CA PRO A 281 13.28 5.82 2.58
C PRO A 281 14.67 5.57 1.99
N ALA A 282 15.71 5.63 2.82
CA ALA A 282 17.09 5.33 2.43
C ALA A 282 17.31 3.87 1.98
N GLU A 283 16.43 2.95 2.34
CA GLU A 283 16.53 1.51 2.01
C GLU A 283 15.86 1.17 0.67
N LEU A 284 15.03 2.07 0.12
CA LEU A 284 14.17 1.78 -1.03
C LEU A 284 14.92 1.66 -2.37
N ASN A 285 16.14 2.23 -2.45
CA ASN A 285 17.04 2.16 -3.61
C ASN A 285 16.33 2.18 -4.99
N PRO A 286 15.59 3.26 -5.34
CA PRO A 286 14.88 3.33 -6.61
C PRO A 286 15.81 3.22 -7.83
N PRO A 287 15.34 2.73 -8.99
CA PRO A 287 16.17 2.64 -10.20
C PRO A 287 16.78 4.00 -10.60
N ALA A 288 18.01 4.00 -11.11
CA ALA A 288 18.74 5.23 -11.45
C ALA A 288 17.94 6.17 -12.38
N GLY A 289 17.36 5.63 -13.46
CA GLY A 289 16.52 6.41 -14.38
C GLY A 289 15.29 7.04 -13.69
N LYS A 290 14.75 6.38 -12.66
CA LYS A 290 13.63 6.94 -11.88
C LYS A 290 14.08 8.01 -10.89
N GLN A 291 15.31 7.92 -10.36
CA GLN A 291 15.91 9.02 -9.58
C GLN A 291 16.16 10.25 -10.45
N GLU A 292 16.52 10.09 -11.73
CA GLU A 292 16.62 11.20 -12.68
C GLU A 292 15.26 11.83 -12.99
N GLU A 293 14.21 11.01 -13.18
CA GLU A 293 12.84 11.51 -13.32
C GLU A 293 12.40 12.31 -12.08
N PHE A 294 12.74 11.84 -10.87
CA PHE A 294 12.49 12.57 -9.63
C PHE A 294 13.18 13.92 -9.61
N ALA A 295 14.47 13.97 -9.95
CA ALA A 295 15.23 15.22 -10.01
C ALA A 295 14.64 16.22 -11.02
N LYS A 296 14.26 15.74 -12.21
CA LYS A 296 13.62 16.57 -13.24
C LYS A 296 12.26 17.11 -12.77
N LYS A 297 11.49 16.29 -12.05
CA LYS A 297 10.13 16.63 -11.63
C LYS A 297 10.09 17.59 -10.46
N PHE A 298 10.93 17.37 -9.45
CA PHE A 298 10.88 18.10 -8.18
C PHE A 298 12.02 19.09 -7.98
N GLY A 299 12.98 19.15 -8.92
CA GLY A 299 14.11 20.08 -8.86
C GLY A 299 15.16 19.72 -7.80
N ILE A 300 15.04 18.56 -7.15
CA ILE A 300 15.96 18.05 -6.13
C ILE A 300 16.28 16.58 -6.40
N THR A 301 17.55 16.20 -6.27
CA THR A 301 17.92 14.78 -6.46
C THR A 301 17.42 13.92 -5.30
N TRP A 302 17.12 12.64 -5.58
CA TRP A 302 16.71 11.69 -4.53
C TRP A 302 17.71 11.64 -3.36
N LYS A 303 19.01 11.64 -3.67
CA LYS A 303 20.08 11.64 -2.66
C LYS A 303 20.08 12.92 -1.82
N GLN A 304 19.82 14.08 -2.42
CA GLN A 304 19.71 15.35 -1.67
C GLN A 304 18.47 15.37 -0.79
N ALA A 305 17.29 14.97 -1.29
CA ALA A 305 16.07 14.91 -0.49
C ALA A 305 16.25 13.99 0.74
N LEU A 306 16.93 12.85 0.58
CA LEU A 306 17.31 11.98 1.70
C LEU A 306 18.28 12.66 2.66
N ALA A 307 19.34 13.30 2.15
CA ALA A 307 20.34 13.98 2.98
C ALA A 307 19.76 15.17 3.76
N ASN A 308 18.76 15.85 3.20
CA ASN A 308 18.03 16.94 3.83
C ASN A 308 17.01 16.45 4.88
N GLY A 309 16.72 15.14 4.95
CA GLY A 309 15.69 14.60 5.83
C GLY A 309 14.27 14.96 5.38
N GLU A 310 14.04 15.10 4.08
CA GLU A 310 12.75 15.51 3.51
C GLU A 310 11.86 14.33 3.10
N VAL A 311 12.40 13.11 3.06
CA VAL A 311 11.67 11.91 2.61
C VAL A 311 11.26 11.05 3.80
N TYR A 312 9.98 10.66 3.83
CA TYR A 312 9.38 9.86 4.89
C TYR A 312 8.55 8.71 4.28
N ASN A 313 8.45 7.58 4.97
CA ASN A 313 7.35 6.65 4.68
C ASN A 313 6.01 7.25 5.17
N ALA A 314 4.88 6.68 4.77
CA ALA A 314 3.56 7.23 5.15
C ALA A 314 3.39 7.38 6.67
N VAL A 315 3.78 6.38 7.46
CA VAL A 315 3.66 6.42 8.93
C VAL A 315 4.51 7.53 9.56
N ASP A 316 5.78 7.62 9.17
CA ASP A 316 6.69 8.65 9.66
C ASP A 316 6.27 10.05 9.15
N GLY A 317 5.72 10.14 7.93
CA GLY A 317 5.19 11.37 7.35
C GLY A 317 3.96 11.87 8.10
N CYS A 318 3.02 10.99 8.45
CA CYS A 318 1.89 11.30 9.33
C CYS A 318 2.38 11.89 10.66
N LYS A 319 3.38 11.24 11.29
CA LYS A 319 3.98 11.72 12.54
C LYS A 319 4.65 13.08 12.37
N ARG A 320 5.36 13.31 11.26
CA ARG A 320 6.07 14.58 10.98
C ARG A 320 5.11 15.75 10.80
N LEU A 321 3.98 15.50 10.13
CA LEU A 321 2.95 16.49 9.83
C LEU A 321 1.91 16.65 10.95
N GLY A 322 1.87 15.73 11.92
CA GLY A 322 0.85 15.73 12.98
C GLY A 322 -0.54 15.37 12.45
N ILE A 323 -0.62 14.51 11.43
CA ILE A 323 -1.87 14.11 10.78
C ILE A 323 -2.11 12.60 10.91
N ASP A 324 -3.36 12.18 10.75
CA ASP A 324 -3.74 10.76 10.66
C ASP A 324 -3.73 10.24 9.21
N GLY A 325 -4.09 8.97 9.03
CA GLY A 325 -4.14 8.32 7.72
C GLY A 325 -5.20 8.88 6.76
N GLU A 326 -6.32 9.38 7.28
CA GLU A 326 -7.39 9.98 6.48
C GLU A 326 -6.94 11.34 5.93
N GLN A 327 -6.35 12.16 6.79
CA GLN A 327 -5.76 13.44 6.43
C GLN A 327 -4.57 13.27 5.47
N MET A 328 -3.75 12.23 5.66
CA MET A 328 -2.66 11.88 4.72
C MET A 328 -3.21 11.51 3.34
N ASP A 329 -4.23 10.66 3.25
CA ASP A 329 -4.82 10.29 1.96
C ASP A 329 -5.47 11.50 1.25
N LYS A 330 -6.11 12.39 1.99
CA LYS A 330 -6.63 13.65 1.44
C LYS A 330 -5.50 14.51 0.85
N THR A 331 -4.39 14.63 1.57
CA THR A 331 -3.20 15.40 1.15
C THR A 331 -2.55 14.75 -0.08
N TRP A 332 -2.38 13.44 -0.05
CA TRP A 332 -1.91 12.64 -1.17
C TRP A 332 -2.80 12.77 -2.41
N GLY A 333 -4.12 12.77 -2.24
CA GLY A 333 -5.10 12.96 -3.30
C GLY A 333 -5.00 14.35 -3.94
N ALA A 334 -4.73 15.39 -3.16
CA ALA A 334 -4.45 16.73 -3.68
C ALA A 334 -3.12 16.76 -4.47
N ALA A 335 -2.06 16.15 -3.95
CA ALA A 335 -0.78 16.01 -4.66
C ALA A 335 -0.94 15.27 -5.99
N LYS A 336 -1.74 14.18 -6.01
CA LYS A 336 -2.08 13.45 -7.24
C LYS A 336 -2.75 14.33 -8.29
N LYS A 337 -3.76 15.11 -7.89
CA LYS A 337 -4.50 16.02 -8.79
C LYS A 337 -3.60 17.14 -9.31
N ALA A 338 -2.67 17.61 -8.50
CA ALA A 338 -1.66 18.60 -8.90
C ALA A 338 -0.54 18.01 -9.79
N GLY A 339 -0.55 16.69 -10.03
CA GLY A 339 0.49 16.03 -10.81
C GLY A 339 1.80 15.86 -10.04
N ASN A 340 1.79 15.94 -8.71
CA ASN A 340 2.97 15.90 -7.84
C ASN A 340 3.34 14.49 -7.36
N LEU A 341 2.95 13.44 -8.10
CA LEU A 341 3.36 12.07 -7.78
C LEU A 341 4.36 11.52 -8.79
N LEU A 342 5.29 10.69 -8.33
CA LEU A 342 6.18 9.89 -9.16
C LEU A 342 6.11 8.41 -8.76
N LYS A 343 5.93 7.52 -9.74
CA LYS A 343 6.07 6.07 -9.56
C LYS A 343 7.51 5.65 -9.84
N PHE A 344 8.20 5.17 -8.82
CA PHE A 344 9.56 4.61 -8.94
C PHE A 344 9.56 3.16 -9.44
N GLY A 345 8.44 2.45 -9.37
CA GLY A 345 8.34 1.01 -9.67
C GLY A 345 8.42 0.15 -8.41
N GLY A 346 8.16 -1.16 -8.53
CA GLY A 346 8.24 -2.11 -7.41
C GLY A 346 7.40 -1.74 -6.17
N GLY A 347 6.24 -1.11 -6.36
CA GLY A 347 5.38 -0.64 -5.27
C GLY A 347 5.88 0.61 -4.53
N VAL A 348 6.78 1.40 -5.12
CA VAL A 348 7.24 2.67 -4.54
C VAL A 348 6.60 3.84 -5.31
N TYR A 349 5.83 4.66 -4.60
CA TYR A 349 5.26 5.92 -5.08
C TYR A 349 5.70 7.04 -4.14
N ALA A 350 6.22 8.14 -4.69
CA ALA A 350 6.57 9.33 -3.93
C ALA A 350 5.64 10.48 -4.30
N GLY A 351 5.26 11.29 -3.31
CA GLY A 351 4.29 12.37 -3.45
C GLY A 351 4.40 13.45 -2.41
#